data_AF-A0ABC9EJV4-F1
#
_entry.id   AF-A0ABC9EJV4-F1
#
_cell.length_a   1.000
_cell.length_b   1.000
_cell.length_c   1.000
_cell.angle_alpha   90.00
_cell.angle_beta   90.00
_cell.angle_gamma   90.00
#
_symmetry.space_group_name_H-M   'P 1'
#
loop_
_entity.id
_entity.type
_entity.pdbx_description
1 polymer ?
#
loop_
_entity_poly.entity_id
_entity_poly.type
_entity_poly.pdbx_seq_one_letter_code
_entity_poly.pdbx_strand_id
1 'polypeptide(L)'
;MGKRSLPPPPSHVSLAASLGNDGIIMVLFETPSGFAIFSFDGVRLLLPDAMENIWANFGRKYRAKCVVWRKEFQFFEDKSAAINPVTGVSKELSAMLMKWCCPGYKLAVAKNEYKTIIEASLGIPCLCDDAVMEVMWGLKNIMHSLVPEEKSELSKEERLQMSQGLQMLLNRYGVDVKPEMVSDRIIGLACVLYDCDGNEKH
;
A
#
# COMPACT_ATOMS: atom_id res chain seq x y z
N MET A 1 -6.58 12.63 42.02
CA MET A 1 -5.83 12.42 40.76
C MET A 1 -6.84 12.43 39.62
N GLY A 2 -6.89 13.52 38.85
CA GLY A 2 -7.80 13.63 37.72
C GLY A 2 -7.37 12.72 36.57
N LYS A 3 -8.26 11.85 36.10
CA LYS A 3 -8.06 11.11 34.85
C LYS A 3 -7.94 12.15 33.74
N ARG A 4 -6.74 12.37 33.20
CA ARG A 4 -6.57 13.12 31.95
C ARG A 4 -7.29 12.33 30.87
N SER A 5 -8.41 12.86 30.38
CA SER A 5 -9.06 12.35 29.18
C SER A 5 -8.07 12.45 28.03
N LEU A 6 -7.87 11.34 27.32
CA LEU A 6 -7.09 11.34 26.08
C LEU A 6 -7.73 12.32 25.09
N PRO A 7 -6.94 13.08 24.32
CA PRO A 7 -7.48 13.95 23.29
C PRO A 7 -8.32 13.12 22.30
N PRO A 8 -9.38 13.71 21.71
CA PRO A 8 -10.16 13.02 20.70
C PRO A 8 -9.26 12.60 19.52
N PRO A 9 -9.56 11.46 18.87
CA PRO A 9 -8.79 11.02 17.72
C PRO A 9 -8.80 12.12 16.63
N PRO A 10 -7.69 12.27 15.89
CA PRO A 10 -7.56 13.31 14.89
C PRO A 10 -8.61 13.12 13.79
N SER A 11 -9.21 14.23 13.34
CA SER A 11 -10.16 14.22 12.23
C SER A 11 -9.46 13.92 10.90
N HIS A 12 -10.22 13.42 9.92
CA HIS A 12 -9.71 13.16 8.56
C HIS A 12 -9.04 14.40 7.94
N VAL A 13 -9.59 15.60 8.18
CA VAL A 13 -9.04 16.88 7.71
C VAL A 13 -7.69 17.18 8.36
N SER A 14 -7.55 16.91 9.66
CA SER A 14 -6.29 17.10 10.39
C SER A 14 -5.21 16.12 9.90
N LEU A 15 -5.59 14.87 9.61
CA LEU A 15 -4.66 13.87 9.09
C LEU A 15 -4.20 14.21 7.67
N ALA A 16 -5.12 14.63 6.79
CA ALA A 16 -4.80 15.07 5.44
C ALA A 16 -3.81 16.26 5.44
N ALA A 17 -4.04 17.25 6.33
CA ALA A 17 -3.13 18.38 6.47
C ALA A 17 -1.70 17.98 6.88
N SER A 18 -1.54 16.89 7.66
CA SER A 18 -0.22 16.40 8.09
C SER A 18 0.59 15.73 6.96
N LEU A 19 -0.08 15.26 5.90
CA LEU A 19 0.54 14.69 4.72
C LEU A 19 0.81 15.73 3.63
N GLY A 20 0.07 16.84 3.64
CA GLY A 20 0.00 17.76 2.51
C GLY A 20 -0.81 17.18 1.35
N ASN A 21 -0.96 17.95 0.27
CA ASN A 21 -1.60 17.51 -0.99
C ASN A 21 -2.95 16.79 -0.81
N ASP A 22 -3.84 17.38 0.00
CA ASP A 22 -5.16 16.83 0.31
C ASP A 22 -5.14 15.40 0.89
N GLY A 23 -4.03 15.00 1.50
CA GLY A 23 -3.84 13.66 2.06
C GLY A 23 -3.38 12.60 1.06
N ILE A 24 -3.14 12.98 -0.20
CA ILE A 24 -2.70 12.06 -1.25
C ILE A 24 -1.19 11.83 -1.16
N ILE A 25 -0.79 10.56 -1.30
CA ILE A 25 0.61 10.14 -1.44
C ILE A 25 0.81 9.40 -2.76
N MET A 26 2.08 9.25 -3.17
CA MET A 26 2.44 8.35 -4.26
C MET A 26 2.90 7.00 -3.68
N VAL A 27 2.76 5.94 -4.46
CA VAL A 27 3.22 4.59 -4.13
C VAL A 27 4.05 4.07 -5.29
N LEU A 28 5.30 3.70 -5.02
CA LEU A 28 6.15 2.98 -5.96
C LEU A 28 5.96 1.47 -5.74
N PHE A 29 5.39 0.82 -6.73
CA PHE A 29 5.09 -0.60 -6.70
C PHE A 29 5.99 -1.36 -7.66
N GLU A 30 6.81 -2.26 -7.12
CA GLU A 30 7.60 -3.19 -7.92
C GLU A 30 6.70 -4.36 -8.36
N THR A 31 6.62 -4.55 -9.68
CA THR A 31 5.93 -5.69 -10.31
C THR A 31 6.96 -6.73 -10.74
N PRO A 32 6.56 -7.95 -11.13
CA PRO A 32 7.49 -8.93 -11.70
C PRO A 32 8.32 -8.39 -12.87
N SER A 33 7.71 -7.62 -13.78
CA SER A 33 8.33 -7.18 -15.04
C SER A 33 8.79 -5.72 -15.05
N GLY A 34 8.57 -4.96 -13.96
CA GLY A 34 8.94 -3.54 -13.92
C GLY A 34 8.42 -2.79 -12.70
N PHE A 35 8.12 -1.50 -12.86
CA PHE A 35 7.63 -0.63 -11.79
C PHE A 35 6.37 0.14 -12.19
N ALA A 36 5.46 0.30 -11.25
CA ALA A 36 4.25 1.11 -11.37
C ALA A 36 4.22 2.22 -10.33
N ILE A 37 3.62 3.36 -10.68
CA ILE A 37 3.29 4.45 -9.76
C ILE A 37 1.78 4.55 -9.62
N PHE A 38 1.33 4.62 -8.37
CA PHE A 38 -0.05 4.89 -8.00
C PHE A 38 -0.13 6.15 -7.15
N SER A 39 -1.22 6.90 -7.26
CA SER A 39 -1.63 7.78 -6.17
C SER A 39 -2.54 7.02 -5.21
N PHE A 40 -2.41 7.29 -3.93
CA PHE A 40 -3.17 6.62 -2.86
C PHE A 40 -3.71 7.63 -1.85
N ASP A 41 -4.89 7.35 -1.32
CA ASP A 41 -5.46 8.05 -0.16
C ASP A 41 -4.61 7.76 1.10
N GLY A 42 -3.59 8.59 1.30
CA GLY A 42 -2.62 8.42 2.38
C GLY A 42 -3.20 8.62 3.77
N VAL A 43 -4.39 9.24 3.90
CA VAL A 43 -5.07 9.37 5.19
C VAL A 43 -5.36 8.00 5.79
N ARG A 44 -5.58 6.98 4.95
CA ARG A 44 -5.78 5.58 5.37
C ARG A 44 -4.60 5.02 6.18
N LEU A 45 -3.39 5.50 5.93
CA LEU A 45 -2.19 5.07 6.68
C LEU A 45 -2.13 5.66 8.09
N LEU A 46 -2.83 6.77 8.33
CA LEU A 46 -2.76 7.52 9.58
C LEU A 46 -3.96 7.28 10.51
N LEU A 47 -4.93 6.48 10.06
CA LEU A 47 -6.06 6.09 10.90
C LEU A 47 -5.60 5.19 12.05
N PRO A 48 -6.18 5.30 13.27
CA PRO A 48 -5.77 4.49 14.42
C PRO A 48 -5.86 2.98 14.19
N ASP A 49 -6.75 2.55 13.30
CA ASP A 49 -7.03 1.16 12.92
C ASP A 49 -6.52 0.82 11.50
N ALA A 50 -5.57 1.61 10.98
CA ALA A 50 -4.98 1.42 9.65
C ALA A 50 -4.55 -0.03 9.39
N MET A 51 -3.83 -0.62 10.35
CA MET A 51 -3.34 -2.01 10.26
C MET A 51 -4.47 -3.04 10.15
N GLU A 52 -5.62 -2.80 10.77
CA GLU A 52 -6.77 -3.71 10.72
C GLU A 52 -7.55 -3.60 9.42
N ASN A 53 -7.56 -2.40 8.81
CA ASN A 53 -8.59 -2.05 7.83
C ASN A 53 -8.06 -1.82 6.41
N ILE A 54 -6.77 -1.55 6.22
CA ILE A 54 -6.22 -1.20 4.89
C ILE A 54 -6.52 -2.30 3.85
N TRP A 55 -6.27 -3.56 4.19
CA TRP A 55 -6.46 -4.71 3.29
C TRP A 55 -7.87 -4.78 2.69
N ALA A 56 -8.90 -4.36 3.45
CA ALA A 56 -10.29 -4.45 3.05
C ALA A 56 -10.58 -3.56 1.83
N ASN A 57 -9.81 -2.48 1.64
CA ASN A 57 -9.90 -1.65 0.44
C ASN A 57 -9.42 -2.38 -0.83
N PHE A 58 -8.59 -3.40 -0.68
CA PHE A 58 -7.99 -4.15 -1.78
C PHE A 58 -8.58 -5.55 -1.96
N GLY A 59 -9.52 -5.96 -1.10
CA GLY A 59 -10.15 -7.26 -1.24
C GLY A 59 -11.08 -7.37 -2.47
N ARG A 60 -11.52 -6.25 -3.03
CA ARG A 60 -12.33 -6.19 -4.27
C ARG A 60 -11.93 -5.01 -5.15
N LYS A 61 -11.95 -5.22 -6.47
CA LYS A 61 -11.57 -4.19 -7.46
C LYS A 61 -12.34 -2.88 -7.31
N TYR A 62 -13.64 -2.94 -7.03
CA TYR A 62 -14.46 -1.73 -6.90
C TYR A 62 -14.09 -0.89 -5.67
N ARG A 63 -13.65 -1.53 -4.57
CA ARG A 63 -13.20 -0.83 -3.35
C ARG A 63 -11.89 -0.12 -3.61
N ALA A 64 -10.96 -0.80 -4.28
CA ALA A 64 -9.64 -0.24 -4.54
C ALA A 64 -9.70 1.03 -5.40
N LYS A 65 -10.61 1.08 -6.38
CA LYS A 65 -10.83 2.28 -7.22
C LYS A 65 -11.20 3.54 -6.42
N CYS A 66 -11.65 3.41 -5.18
CA CYS A 66 -11.97 4.53 -4.31
C CYS A 66 -10.75 5.10 -3.57
N VAL A 67 -9.66 4.33 -3.45
CA VAL A 67 -8.49 4.72 -2.64
C VAL A 67 -7.17 4.72 -3.40
N VAL A 68 -7.11 4.05 -4.56
CA VAL A 68 -5.89 3.94 -5.37
C VAL A 68 -6.16 4.21 -6.85
N TRP A 69 -5.28 4.99 -7.47
CA TRP A 69 -5.38 5.36 -8.88
C TRP A 69 -4.03 5.19 -9.57
N ARG A 70 -3.98 4.39 -10.65
CA ARG A 70 -2.77 4.19 -11.44
C ARG A 70 -2.37 5.47 -12.15
N LYS A 71 -1.08 5.79 -12.10
CA LYS A 71 -0.47 6.90 -12.83
C LYS A 71 0.35 6.42 -14.02
N GLU A 72 1.29 5.50 -13.79
CA GLU A 72 2.19 5.01 -14.82
C GLU A 72 2.67 3.59 -14.51
N PHE A 73 3.02 2.84 -15.54
CA PHE A 73 3.72 1.56 -15.46
C PHE A 73 4.76 1.51 -16.57
N GLN A 74 5.95 1.03 -16.24
CA GLN A 74 7.03 0.80 -17.20
C GLN A 74 7.69 -0.55 -16.94
N PHE A 75 8.06 -1.24 -18.02
CA PHE A 75 8.87 -2.44 -17.98
C PHE A 75 10.32 -2.10 -17.65
N PHE A 76 10.98 -2.91 -16.84
CA PHE A 76 12.41 -2.80 -16.54
C PHE A 76 13.04 -4.18 -16.68
N GLU A 77 13.93 -4.33 -17.67
CA GLU A 77 14.65 -5.59 -17.90
C GLU A 77 15.51 -5.98 -16.68
N ASP A 78 16.21 -5.01 -16.10
CA ASP A 78 16.97 -5.18 -14.86
C ASP A 78 16.46 -4.23 -13.77
N LYS A 79 15.54 -4.74 -12.95
CA LYS A 79 15.01 -4.01 -11.79
C LYS A 79 16.08 -3.70 -10.74
N SER A 80 17.13 -4.51 -10.64
CA SER A 80 18.22 -4.31 -9.66
C SER A 80 19.18 -3.19 -10.07
N ALA A 81 19.28 -2.90 -11.37
CA ALA A 81 19.96 -1.71 -11.88
C ALA A 81 19.09 -0.44 -11.77
N ALA A 82 17.76 -0.59 -11.71
CA ALA A 82 16.84 0.54 -11.64
C ALA A 82 16.93 1.31 -10.32
N ILE A 83 17.15 0.60 -9.20
CA ILE A 83 17.37 1.14 -7.85
C ILE A 83 18.50 0.35 -7.21
N ASN A 84 19.64 0.99 -7.00
CA ASN A 84 20.86 0.32 -6.56
C ASN A 84 21.62 1.16 -5.51
N PRO A 85 22.15 0.56 -4.43
CA PRO A 85 22.90 1.29 -3.41
C PRO A 85 24.13 2.06 -3.93
N VAL A 86 24.75 1.58 -5.01
CA VAL A 86 25.98 2.16 -5.58
C VAL A 86 25.66 3.22 -6.63
N THR A 87 24.74 2.91 -7.56
CA THR A 87 24.45 3.81 -8.70
C THR A 87 23.25 4.72 -8.46
N GLY A 88 22.53 4.56 -7.34
CA GLY A 88 21.34 5.32 -7.02
C GLY A 88 20.12 4.87 -7.82
N VAL A 89 19.32 5.82 -8.27
CA VAL A 89 18.14 5.58 -9.11
C VAL A 89 18.49 5.79 -10.58
N SER A 90 18.15 4.82 -11.44
CA SER A 90 18.33 4.91 -12.89
C SER A 90 17.64 6.14 -13.50
N LYS A 91 18.06 6.56 -14.70
CA LYS A 91 17.48 7.74 -15.36
C LYS A 91 16.00 7.53 -15.69
N GLU A 92 15.65 6.33 -16.12
CA GLU A 92 14.32 5.91 -16.53
C GLU A 92 13.37 5.97 -15.32
N LEU A 93 13.75 5.34 -14.21
CA LEU A 93 12.95 5.38 -12.98
C LEU A 93 12.91 6.78 -12.35
N SER A 94 14.01 7.52 -12.41
CA SER A 94 14.05 8.92 -11.96
C SER A 94 13.07 9.77 -12.73
N ALA A 95 13.00 9.62 -14.06
CA ALA A 95 12.04 10.33 -14.89
C ALA A 95 10.59 9.97 -14.53
N MET A 96 10.33 8.68 -14.28
CA MET A 96 9.00 8.22 -13.84
C MET A 96 8.62 8.83 -12.48
N LEU A 97 9.53 8.81 -11.50
CA LEU A 97 9.29 9.37 -10.17
C LEU A 97 9.12 10.88 -10.20
N MET A 98 10.00 11.62 -10.89
CA MET A 98 9.94 13.09 -10.95
C MET A 98 8.70 13.61 -11.67
N LYS A 99 8.12 12.82 -12.59
CA LYS A 99 6.88 13.16 -13.28
C LYS A 99 5.65 13.14 -12.36
N TRP A 100 5.64 12.26 -11.35
CA TRP A 100 4.45 12.02 -10.51
C TRP A 100 4.62 12.39 -9.04
N CYS A 101 5.86 12.44 -8.53
CA CYS A 101 6.19 12.76 -7.15
C CYS A 101 6.61 14.23 -7.04
N CYS A 102 5.64 15.13 -7.22
CA CYS A 102 5.89 16.57 -7.09
C CYS A 102 6.39 16.94 -5.67
N PRO A 103 7.09 18.07 -5.50
CA PRO A 103 7.50 18.56 -4.19
C PRO A 103 6.33 18.58 -3.19
N GLY A 104 6.57 18.06 -1.98
CA GLY A 104 5.57 17.96 -0.92
C GLY A 104 4.78 16.65 -0.89
N TYR A 105 4.81 15.83 -1.94
CA TYR A 105 4.26 14.47 -1.87
C TYR A 105 5.21 13.54 -1.13
N LYS A 106 4.65 12.61 -0.35
CA LYS A 106 5.38 11.47 0.20
C LYS A 106 5.28 10.28 -0.76
N LEU A 107 6.34 9.46 -0.81
CA LEU A 107 6.40 8.25 -1.61
C LEU A 107 6.43 7.01 -0.73
N ALA A 108 5.41 6.16 -0.80
CA ALA A 108 5.42 4.85 -0.16
C ALA A 108 6.23 3.85 -0.98
N VAL A 109 7.10 3.10 -0.33
CA VAL A 109 7.97 2.07 -0.93
C VAL A 109 7.95 0.79 -0.10
N ALA A 110 8.12 -0.37 -0.76
CA ALA A 110 8.00 -1.68 -0.10
C ALA A 110 9.27 -2.15 0.63
N LYS A 111 10.40 -1.45 0.43
CA LYS A 111 11.72 -1.83 0.96
C LYS A 111 12.37 -0.61 1.57
N ASN A 112 12.92 -0.76 2.78
CA ASN A 112 13.66 0.33 3.42
C ASN A 112 14.90 0.74 2.62
N GLU A 113 15.51 -0.21 1.91
CA GLU A 113 16.60 0.05 0.97
C GLU A 113 16.18 1.04 -0.14
N TYR A 114 15.00 0.87 -0.74
CA TYR A 114 14.50 1.80 -1.75
C TYR A 114 14.27 3.18 -1.17
N LYS A 115 13.71 3.25 0.05
CA LYS A 115 13.54 4.51 0.78
C LYS A 115 14.87 5.25 0.90
N THR A 116 15.90 4.58 1.43
CA THR A 116 17.22 5.19 1.62
C THR A 116 17.83 5.66 0.30
N ILE A 117 17.76 4.85 -0.76
CA ILE A 117 18.37 5.19 -2.06
C ILE A 117 17.62 6.34 -2.74
N ILE A 118 16.28 6.31 -2.74
CA ILE A 118 15.46 7.34 -3.40
C ILE A 118 15.56 8.67 -2.65
N GLU A 119 15.52 8.66 -1.31
CA GLU A 119 15.70 9.87 -0.52
C GLU A 119 17.08 10.50 -0.76
N ALA A 120 18.15 9.69 -0.83
CA ALA A 120 19.50 10.18 -1.09
C ALA A 120 19.70 10.67 -2.52
N SER A 121 19.13 9.97 -3.51
CA SER A 121 19.35 10.27 -4.94
C SER A 121 18.47 11.41 -5.46
N LEU A 122 17.22 11.49 -4.98
CA LEU A 122 16.19 12.38 -5.54
C LEU A 122 15.60 13.35 -4.51
N GLY A 123 15.89 13.19 -3.22
CA GLY A 123 15.34 14.07 -2.17
C GLY A 123 13.83 13.91 -1.94
N ILE A 124 13.22 12.82 -2.44
CA ILE A 124 11.79 12.55 -2.30
C ILE A 124 11.53 11.87 -0.94
N PRO A 125 10.78 12.48 -0.01
CA PRO A 125 10.50 11.87 1.29
C PRO A 125 9.72 10.56 1.16
N CYS A 126 10.20 9.50 1.82
CA CYS A 126 9.65 8.16 1.66
C CYS A 126 9.04 7.58 2.96
N LEU A 127 7.95 6.83 2.78
CA LEU A 127 7.28 6.04 3.80
C LEU A 127 7.58 4.56 3.57
N CYS A 128 7.93 3.85 4.64
CA CYS A 128 8.21 2.41 4.62
C CYS A 128 7.95 1.88 6.03
N ASP A 129 6.70 1.53 6.31
CA ASP A 129 6.21 1.01 7.59
C ASP A 129 5.19 -0.11 7.35
N ASP A 130 4.70 -0.73 8.42
CA ASP A 130 3.80 -1.88 8.34
C ASP A 130 2.46 -1.52 7.64
N ALA A 131 1.98 -0.29 7.80
CA ALA A 131 0.75 0.17 7.13
C ALA A 131 0.97 0.30 5.61
N VAL A 132 2.14 0.78 5.19
CA VAL A 132 2.55 0.73 3.78
C VAL A 132 2.63 -0.72 3.28
N MET A 133 3.09 -1.66 4.09
CA MET A 133 3.15 -3.07 3.68
C MET A 133 1.76 -3.67 3.46
N GLU A 134 0.73 -3.26 4.20
CA GLU A 134 -0.65 -3.64 3.92
C GLU A 134 -1.15 -3.09 2.57
N VAL A 135 -0.75 -1.87 2.20
CA VAL A 135 -1.01 -1.31 0.85
C VAL A 135 -0.30 -2.14 -0.22
N MET A 136 0.98 -2.50 0.00
CA MET A 136 1.75 -3.31 -0.95
C MET A 136 1.14 -4.70 -1.14
N TRP A 137 0.70 -5.34 -0.07
CA TRP A 137 -0.06 -6.58 -0.13
C TRP A 137 -1.35 -6.41 -0.94
N GLY A 138 -2.09 -5.34 -0.67
CA GLY A 138 -3.31 -5.01 -1.38
C GLY A 138 -3.09 -4.82 -2.89
N LEU A 139 -2.05 -4.06 -3.27
CA LEU A 139 -1.67 -3.85 -4.66
C LEU A 139 -1.32 -5.17 -5.36
N LYS A 140 -0.58 -6.07 -4.70
CA LYS A 140 -0.30 -7.42 -5.21
C LYS A 140 -1.58 -8.20 -5.47
N ASN A 141 -2.53 -8.18 -4.52
CA ASN A 141 -3.79 -8.92 -4.62
C ASN A 141 -4.62 -8.53 -5.86
N ILE A 142 -4.64 -7.25 -6.23
CA ILE A 142 -5.41 -6.74 -7.38
C ILE A 142 -4.53 -6.30 -8.56
N MET A 143 -3.26 -6.71 -8.59
CA MET A 143 -2.27 -6.27 -9.57
C MET A 143 -2.77 -6.47 -11.01
N HIS A 144 -3.30 -7.64 -11.32
CA HIS A 144 -3.86 -7.98 -12.64
C HIS A 144 -4.95 -7.00 -13.12
N SER A 145 -5.66 -6.35 -12.18
CA SER A 145 -6.70 -5.38 -12.46
C SER A 145 -6.19 -3.95 -12.54
N LEU A 146 -5.09 -3.64 -11.85
CA LEU A 146 -4.47 -2.34 -11.79
C LEU A 146 -3.43 -2.13 -12.90
N VAL A 147 -2.68 -3.17 -13.25
CA VAL A 147 -1.60 -3.17 -14.25
C VAL A 147 -1.89 -4.29 -15.26
N PRO A 148 -2.87 -4.11 -16.17
CA PRO A 148 -3.24 -5.14 -17.15
C PRO A 148 -2.11 -5.47 -18.14
N GLU A 149 -1.10 -4.60 -18.26
CA GLU A 149 0.10 -4.84 -19.06
C GLU A 149 1.05 -5.88 -18.44
N GLU A 150 0.97 -6.10 -17.12
CA GLU A 150 1.75 -7.11 -16.43
C GLU A 150 1.17 -8.50 -16.69
N LYS A 151 1.95 -9.33 -17.37
CA LYS A 151 1.56 -10.71 -17.75
C LYS A 151 2.25 -11.77 -16.90
N SER A 152 3.31 -11.39 -16.21
CA SER A 152 4.07 -12.27 -15.34
C SER A 152 3.38 -12.36 -13.98
N GLU A 153 3.42 -13.56 -13.42
CA GLU A 153 2.86 -13.82 -12.12
C GLU A 153 3.82 -13.43 -11.00
N LEU A 154 3.27 -13.08 -9.83
CA LEU A 154 4.06 -12.92 -8.61
C LEU A 154 4.78 -14.22 -8.25
N SER A 155 5.94 -14.09 -7.59
CA SER A 155 6.65 -15.25 -7.07
C SER A 155 5.83 -15.99 -6.03
N LYS A 156 6.20 -17.23 -5.73
CA LYS A 156 5.52 -18.03 -4.70
C LYS A 156 5.62 -17.34 -3.35
N GLU A 157 6.80 -16.80 -3.03
CA GLU A 157 7.10 -16.12 -1.78
C GLU A 157 6.23 -14.86 -1.63
N GLU A 158 6.07 -14.08 -2.69
CA GLU A 158 5.24 -12.88 -2.68
C GLU A 158 3.74 -13.19 -2.54
N ARG A 159 3.30 -14.31 -3.10
CA ARG A 159 1.91 -14.79 -2.99
C ARG A 159 1.57 -15.32 -1.60
N LEU A 160 2.57 -15.86 -0.90
CA LEU A 160 2.42 -16.39 0.45
C LEU A 160 2.60 -15.32 1.54
N GLN A 161 2.84 -14.07 1.16
CA GLN A 161 2.78 -12.97 2.11
C GLN A 161 1.33 -12.77 2.55
N MET A 162 1.06 -12.85 3.86
CA MET A 162 -0.27 -12.65 4.44
C MET A 162 -0.47 -11.19 4.85
N SER A 163 -1.67 -10.64 4.62
CA SER A 163 -2.07 -9.36 5.20
C SER A 163 -2.32 -9.55 6.70
N GLN A 164 -1.75 -8.65 7.50
CA GLN A 164 -1.93 -8.66 8.94
C GLN A 164 -3.38 -8.34 9.31
N GLY A 165 -3.99 -7.33 8.70
CA GLY A 165 -5.38 -6.96 8.99
C GLY A 165 -6.38 -8.07 8.61
N LEU A 166 -6.14 -8.74 7.47
CA LEU A 166 -6.95 -9.90 7.08
C LEU A 166 -6.81 -11.04 8.10
N GLN A 167 -5.57 -11.33 8.53
CA GLN A 167 -5.32 -12.36 9.53
C GLN A 167 -5.97 -12.01 10.87
N MET A 168 -5.90 -10.75 11.30
CA MET A 168 -6.56 -10.27 12.51
C MET A 168 -8.07 -10.50 12.44
N LEU A 169 -8.72 -10.11 11.33
CA LEU A 169 -10.16 -10.34 11.15
C LEU A 169 -10.49 -11.84 11.25
N LEU A 170 -9.79 -12.69 10.49
CA LEU A 170 -10.07 -14.13 10.47
C LEU A 170 -9.87 -14.77 11.86
N ASN A 171 -8.83 -14.38 12.58
CA ASN A 171 -8.56 -14.83 13.94
C ASN A 171 -9.65 -14.40 14.93
N ARG A 172 -10.22 -13.20 14.79
CA ARG A 172 -11.35 -12.75 15.65
C ARG A 172 -12.56 -13.69 15.53
N TYR A 173 -12.75 -14.29 14.36
CA TYR A 173 -13.82 -15.24 14.08
C TYR A 173 -13.41 -16.71 14.31
N GLY A 174 -12.23 -16.96 14.90
CA GLY A 174 -11.73 -18.31 15.17
C GLY A 174 -11.34 -19.10 13.92
N VAL A 175 -11.09 -18.42 12.79
CA VAL A 175 -10.68 -19.04 11.53
C VAL A 175 -9.17 -18.99 11.40
N ASP A 176 -8.50 -20.12 11.67
CA ASP A 176 -7.05 -20.26 11.45
C ASP A 176 -6.75 -20.51 9.97
N VAL A 177 -6.17 -19.50 9.30
CA VAL A 177 -5.84 -19.54 7.87
C VAL A 177 -4.34 -19.37 7.69
N LYS A 178 -3.71 -20.37 7.08
CA LYS A 178 -2.31 -20.27 6.62
C LYS A 178 -2.23 -19.51 5.30
N PRO A 179 -1.11 -18.84 4.99
CA PRO A 179 -1.01 -18.03 3.78
C PRO A 179 -1.31 -18.80 2.48
N GLU A 180 -0.98 -20.08 2.41
CA GLU A 180 -1.24 -20.94 1.24
C GLU A 180 -2.74 -21.15 0.97
N MET A 181 -3.58 -20.96 1.98
CA MET A 181 -5.03 -21.15 1.90
C MET A 181 -5.73 -19.89 1.38
N VAL A 182 -5.07 -18.73 1.44
CA VAL A 182 -5.67 -17.43 1.12
C VAL A 182 -5.94 -17.36 -0.38
N SER A 183 -7.21 -17.48 -0.73
CA SER A 183 -7.70 -17.37 -2.11
C SER A 183 -8.59 -16.16 -2.27
N ASP A 184 -8.85 -15.74 -3.51
CA ASP A 184 -9.82 -14.66 -3.80
C ASP A 184 -11.22 -14.92 -3.19
N ARG A 185 -11.59 -16.20 -3.03
CA ARG A 185 -12.82 -16.59 -2.33
C ARG A 185 -12.77 -16.28 -0.84
N ILE A 186 -11.67 -16.63 -0.16
CA ILE A 186 -11.47 -16.31 1.27
C ILE A 186 -11.45 -14.80 1.47
N ILE A 187 -10.67 -14.07 0.67
CA ILE A 187 -10.61 -12.60 0.73
C ILE A 187 -12.01 -12.01 0.51
N GLY A 188 -12.78 -12.58 -0.40
CA GLY A 188 -14.16 -12.19 -0.64
C GLY A 188 -15.10 -12.34 0.54
N LEU A 189 -15.10 -13.52 1.14
CA LEU A 189 -15.90 -13.80 2.33
C LEU A 189 -15.46 -12.92 3.49
N ALA A 190 -14.15 -12.71 3.65
CA ALA A 190 -13.61 -11.80 4.64
C ALA A 190 -14.09 -10.35 4.42
N CYS A 191 -14.17 -9.87 3.18
CA CYS A 191 -14.74 -8.55 2.90
C CYS A 191 -16.21 -8.44 3.33
N VAL A 192 -17.01 -9.50 3.11
CA VAL A 192 -18.41 -9.52 3.56
C VAL A 192 -18.50 -9.50 5.08
N LEU A 193 -17.69 -10.31 5.77
CA LEU A 193 -17.60 -10.30 7.23
C LEU A 193 -17.18 -8.93 7.77
N TYR A 194 -16.18 -8.31 7.14
CA TYR A 194 -15.71 -6.96 7.49
C TYR A 194 -16.81 -5.92 7.40
N ASP A 195 -17.64 -5.97 6.34
CA ASP A 195 -18.75 -5.03 6.19
C ASP A 195 -19.83 -5.26 7.25
N CYS A 196 -20.09 -6.51 7.64
CA CYS A 196 -20.99 -6.84 8.73
C CYS A 196 -20.48 -6.30 10.08
N ASP A 197 -19.19 -6.53 10.40
CA ASP A 197 -18.52 -6.01 11.62
C ASP A 197 -18.65 -4.48 11.73
N GLY A 198 -18.47 -3.77 10.61
CA GLY A 198 -18.55 -2.31 10.58
C GLY A 198 -19.95 -1.77 10.87
N ASN A 199 -20.99 -2.51 10.49
CA ASN A 199 -22.39 -2.12 10.71
C ASN A 199 -22.89 -2.38 12.14
N GLU A 200 -22.16 -3.13 12.97
CA GLU A 200 -22.50 -3.35 14.38
C GLU A 200 -21.98 -2.24 15.32
N LYS A 201 -21.12 -1.34 14.83
CA LYS A 201 -20.53 -0.22 15.60
C LYS A 201 -21.29 1.11 15.45
N HIS A 202 -22.47 1.10 14.83
CA HIS A 202 -23.35 2.26 14.65
C HIS A 202 -24.73 2.07 15.26
#